data_AF-A0A8S3EXM1-F1
#
_entry.id   AF-A0A8S3EXM1-F1
#
_cell.length_a   1.000
_cell.length_b   1.000
_cell.length_c   1.000
_cell.angle_alpha   90.00
_cell.angle_beta   90.00
_cell.angle_gamma   90.00
#
_symmetry.space_group_name_H-M   'P 1'
#
loop_
_entity.id
_entity.type
_entity.pdbx_description
1 polymer ?
#
loop_
_entity_poly.entity_id
_entity_poly.type
_entity_poly.pdbx_seq_one_letter_code
_entity_poly.pdbx_strand_id
1 'polypeptide(L)'
;PNSTYTCCAPDQIANMANQFGMAKLMLGRCPSCYYNFRSLFCSMTCSPDHNRFLAITDYGTSTLYPGKTTVEAINYTIADDFAERILTSCRDVLYPGGNQHSLDSMCGRPYDQCTKEAFMQYLGIDNPQVPFPIHILFSNNTSEAESYYNQTTFLCSEPILSRYENKTACGCLDCQKSCSPTPPDVPDKKFTIWNLDGWFVIAIVGIVLLLSTFFLSTFTISKLRKSRATEYRFTGEI
;
A
#
# COMPACT_ATOMS: atom_id res chain seq x y z
N PRO A 1 17.57 -9.38 -37.27
CA PRO A 1 18.30 -9.35 -35.99
C PRO A 1 18.46 -7.92 -35.48
N ASN A 2 17.59 -7.47 -34.57
CA ASN A 2 17.76 -6.19 -33.88
C ASN A 2 18.85 -6.36 -32.82
N SER A 3 20.05 -5.85 -33.08
CA SER A 3 21.13 -5.80 -32.09
C SER A 3 20.82 -4.74 -31.04
N THR A 4 20.52 -5.16 -29.81
CA THR A 4 20.46 -4.26 -28.65
C THR A 4 21.89 -3.99 -28.18
N TYR A 5 22.32 -2.74 -28.21
CA TYR A 5 23.62 -2.33 -27.68
C TYR A 5 23.58 -2.20 -26.16
N THR A 6 24.56 -2.77 -25.47
CA THR A 6 24.70 -2.76 -24.00
C THR A 6 26.18 -2.69 -23.63
N CYS A 7 26.50 -2.08 -22.49
CA CYS A 7 27.87 -1.99 -21.96
C CYS A 7 28.19 -3.04 -20.88
N CYS A 8 27.40 -4.11 -20.79
CA CYS A 8 27.64 -5.19 -19.84
C CYS A 8 27.79 -6.55 -20.53
N ALA A 9 28.63 -7.40 -19.95
CA ALA A 9 28.81 -8.78 -20.36
C ALA A 9 27.70 -9.69 -19.79
N PRO A 10 27.43 -10.85 -20.42
CA PRO A 10 26.33 -11.73 -19.99
C PRO A 10 26.40 -12.21 -18.53
N ASP A 11 27.61 -12.41 -18.02
CA ASP A 11 27.91 -12.75 -16.63
C ASP A 11 27.55 -11.62 -15.66
N GLN A 12 27.82 -10.36 -16.02
CA GLN A 12 27.39 -9.20 -15.22
C GLN A 12 25.86 -9.12 -15.11
N ILE A 13 25.14 -9.42 -16.21
CA ILE A 13 23.67 -9.47 -16.22
C ILE A 13 23.17 -10.58 -15.29
N ALA A 14 23.76 -11.78 -15.38
CA ALA A 14 23.39 -12.91 -14.54
C ALA A 14 23.64 -12.62 -13.06
N ASN A 15 24.80 -12.04 -12.73
CA ASN A 15 25.15 -11.65 -11.36
C ASN A 15 24.20 -10.59 -10.80
N MET A 16 23.89 -9.56 -11.59
CA MET A 16 22.93 -8.52 -11.20
C MET A 16 21.52 -9.12 -10.97
N ALA A 17 21.06 -10.01 -11.85
CA ALA A 17 19.77 -10.68 -11.69
C ALA A 17 19.70 -11.52 -10.40
N ASN A 18 20.80 -12.18 -10.02
CA ASN A 18 20.90 -12.93 -8.76
C ASN A 18 20.85 -12.01 -7.54
N GLN A 19 21.53 -10.85 -7.58
CA GLN A 19 21.50 -9.87 -6.48
C GLN A 19 20.09 -9.28 -6.26
N PHE A 20 19.27 -9.22 -7.30
CA PHE A 20 17.87 -8.79 -7.14
C PHE A 20 16.98 -9.78 -6.40
N GLY A 21 17.45 -10.98 -6.04
CA GLY A 21 16.64 -11.97 -5.32
C GLY A 21 15.99 -11.41 -4.05
N MET A 22 16.76 -10.71 -3.22
CA MET A 22 16.24 -10.09 -1.99
C MET A 22 15.28 -8.94 -2.29
N ALA A 23 15.63 -8.07 -3.24
CA ALA A 23 14.75 -6.98 -3.65
C ALA A 23 13.43 -7.49 -4.24
N LYS A 24 13.45 -8.60 -4.99
CA LYS A 24 12.26 -9.25 -5.53
C LYS A 24 11.37 -9.82 -4.43
N LEU A 25 11.95 -10.39 -3.38
CA LEU A 25 11.20 -10.86 -2.23
C LEU A 25 10.46 -9.70 -1.54
N MET A 26 11.12 -8.55 -1.40
CA MET A 26 10.57 -7.37 -0.72
C MET A 26 9.55 -6.61 -1.59
N LEU A 27 9.86 -6.40 -2.88
CA LEU A 27 9.13 -5.47 -3.74
C LEU A 27 8.24 -6.17 -4.78
N GLY A 28 8.37 -7.49 -4.94
CA GLY A 28 7.77 -8.25 -6.03
C GLY A 28 6.24 -8.33 -6.03
N ARG A 29 5.57 -7.96 -4.92
CA ARG A 29 4.11 -7.86 -4.85
C ARG A 29 3.54 -6.70 -5.67
N CYS A 30 4.33 -5.63 -5.85
CA CYS A 30 3.97 -4.49 -6.68
C CYS A 30 4.87 -4.44 -7.93
N PRO A 31 4.36 -4.83 -9.11
CA PRO A 31 5.15 -4.88 -10.34
C PRO A 31 5.83 -3.54 -10.67
N SER A 32 5.10 -2.42 -10.56
CA SER A 32 5.59 -1.08 -10.90
C SER A 32 6.77 -0.67 -10.02
N CYS A 33 6.69 -0.91 -8.71
CA CYS A 33 7.80 -0.70 -7.79
C CYS A 33 9.04 -1.51 -8.18
N TYR A 34 8.88 -2.82 -8.37
CA TYR A 34 10.00 -3.69 -8.70
C TYR A 34 10.58 -3.41 -10.10
N TYR A 35 9.76 -2.93 -11.04
CA TYR A 35 10.22 -2.45 -12.34
C TYR A 35 11.11 -1.22 -12.19
N ASN A 36 10.62 -0.17 -11.53
CA ASN A 36 11.36 1.08 -11.34
C ASN A 36 12.68 0.84 -10.58
N PHE A 37 12.65 0.00 -9.53
CA PHE A 37 13.84 -0.43 -8.79
C PHE A 37 14.88 -1.08 -9.71
N ARG A 38 14.46 -2.06 -10.53
CA ARG A 38 15.38 -2.72 -11.48
C ARG A 38 15.93 -1.73 -12.50
N SER A 39 15.12 -0.81 -13.00
CA SER A 39 15.54 0.18 -13.99
C SER A 39 16.68 1.06 -13.49
N LEU A 40 16.70 1.41 -12.20
CA LEU A 40 17.79 2.17 -11.58
C LEU A 40 19.14 1.44 -11.73
N PHE A 41 19.18 0.16 -11.39
CA PHE A 41 20.42 -0.63 -11.42
C PHE A 41 20.77 -1.12 -12.83
N CYS A 42 19.78 -1.52 -13.64
CA CYS A 42 20.00 -1.95 -15.02
C CYS A 42 20.66 -0.84 -15.85
N SER A 43 20.21 0.42 -15.68
CA SER A 43 20.81 1.56 -16.38
C SER A 43 22.23 1.82 -15.91
N MET A 44 22.47 1.82 -14.61
CA MET A 44 23.81 1.95 -14.02
C MET A 44 24.77 0.85 -14.50
N THR A 45 24.31 -0.40 -14.65
CA THR A 45 25.18 -1.54 -14.97
C THR A 45 25.35 -1.78 -16.46
N CYS A 46 24.33 -1.52 -17.29
CA CYS A 46 24.29 -2.00 -18.68
C CYS A 46 23.98 -0.93 -19.74
N SER A 47 23.60 0.30 -19.37
CA SER A 47 23.32 1.34 -20.36
C SER A 47 24.52 1.58 -21.30
N PRO A 48 24.32 1.70 -22.63
CA PRO A 48 25.40 2.04 -23.55
C PRO A 48 25.95 3.47 -23.35
N ASP A 49 25.20 4.31 -22.62
CA ASP A 49 25.47 5.74 -22.47
C ASP A 49 25.97 6.10 -21.06
N HIS A 50 26.64 5.18 -20.35
CA HIS A 50 27.10 5.38 -18.96
C HIS A 50 27.88 6.68 -18.73
N ASN A 51 28.70 7.08 -19.71
CA ASN A 51 29.56 8.26 -19.61
C ASN A 51 28.80 9.58 -19.39
N ARG A 52 27.50 9.60 -19.66
CA ARG A 52 26.64 10.78 -19.51
C ARG A 52 26.23 11.05 -18.07
N PHE A 53 26.08 10.00 -17.27
CA PHE A 53 25.45 10.09 -15.95
C PHE A 53 26.20 9.35 -14.84
N LEU A 54 27.26 8.61 -15.19
CA LEU A 54 28.19 8.00 -14.25
C LEU A 54 29.54 8.70 -14.31
N ALA A 55 30.08 9.01 -13.14
CA ALA A 55 31.46 9.45 -12.98
C ALA A 55 32.16 8.50 -12.00
N ILE A 56 33.31 7.97 -12.40
CA ILE A 56 34.16 7.14 -11.53
C ILE A 56 34.86 8.09 -10.55
N THR A 57 34.71 7.83 -9.25
CA THR A 57 35.34 8.64 -8.19
C THR A 57 36.51 7.94 -7.53
N ASP A 58 36.55 6.60 -7.59
CA ASP A 58 37.66 5.82 -7.07
C ASP A 58 37.92 4.56 -7.90
N TYR A 59 39.19 4.15 -7.94
CA TYR A 59 39.66 2.99 -8.69
C TYR A 59 40.74 2.23 -7.93
N GLY A 60 40.70 0.92 -8.06
CA GLY A 60 41.66 0.01 -7.46
C GLY A 60 42.29 -0.93 -8.48
N THR A 61 43.13 -1.83 -7.96
CA THR A 61 43.71 -2.92 -8.76
C THR A 61 42.83 -4.16 -8.63
N SER A 62 42.46 -4.77 -9.76
CA SER A 62 41.63 -5.98 -9.75
C SER A 62 42.39 -7.15 -9.15
N THR A 63 41.81 -7.76 -8.12
CA THR A 63 42.31 -9.01 -7.51
C THR A 63 41.94 -10.25 -8.33
N LEU A 64 40.89 -10.15 -9.15
CA LEU A 64 40.37 -11.23 -10.01
C LEU A 64 41.08 -11.26 -11.37
N TYR A 65 41.48 -10.09 -11.89
CA TYR A 65 42.08 -9.95 -13.21
C TYR A 65 43.40 -9.18 -13.11
N PRO A 66 44.54 -9.87 -12.95
CA PRO A 66 45.85 -9.22 -12.83
C PRO A 66 46.13 -8.22 -13.96
N GLY A 67 46.58 -7.01 -13.60
CA GLY A 67 46.87 -5.93 -14.54
C GLY A 67 45.63 -5.17 -15.06
N LYS A 68 44.43 -5.45 -14.51
CA LYS A 68 43.23 -4.66 -14.76
C LYS A 68 42.92 -3.77 -13.56
N THR A 69 42.28 -2.63 -13.82
CA THR A 69 41.68 -1.77 -12.81
C THR A 69 40.26 -2.23 -12.47
N THR A 70 39.85 -2.00 -11.23
CA THR A 70 38.48 -2.16 -10.77
C THR A 70 37.92 -0.79 -10.38
N VAL A 71 36.62 -0.59 -10.58
CA VAL A 71 35.92 0.58 -10.06
C VAL A 71 35.61 0.33 -8.60
N GLU A 72 35.96 1.27 -7.72
CA GLU A 72 35.75 1.15 -6.27
C GLU A 72 34.72 2.14 -5.74
N ALA A 73 34.46 3.25 -6.44
CA ALA A 73 33.35 4.14 -6.14
C ALA A 73 32.90 4.93 -7.38
N ILE A 74 31.61 5.27 -7.43
CA ILE A 74 31.03 6.09 -8.50
C ILE A 74 30.08 7.16 -7.95
N ASN A 75 29.94 8.25 -8.71
CA ASN A 75 28.78 9.13 -8.67
C ASN A 75 27.80 8.72 -9.76
N TYR A 76 26.54 8.56 -9.40
CA TYR A 76 25.44 8.25 -10.31
C TYR A 76 24.39 9.35 -10.27
N THR A 77 24.37 10.21 -11.28
CA THR A 77 23.43 11.32 -11.39
C THR A 77 22.15 10.88 -12.07
N ILE A 78 21.02 11.00 -11.37
CA ILE A 78 19.68 10.66 -11.87
C ILE A 78 18.75 11.86 -11.75
N ALA A 79 17.65 11.84 -12.51
CA ALA A 79 16.62 12.85 -12.39
C ALA A 79 15.96 12.76 -11.00
N ASP A 80 15.67 13.91 -10.38
CA ASP A 80 15.03 13.96 -9.06
C ASP A 80 13.63 13.31 -9.09
N ASP A 81 12.87 13.57 -10.15
CA ASP A 81 11.53 13.01 -10.37
C ASP A 81 11.60 11.49 -10.60
N PHE A 82 12.63 11.01 -11.30
CA PHE A 82 12.86 9.58 -11.48
C PHE A 82 13.05 8.88 -10.12
N ALA A 83 13.88 9.45 -9.25
CA ALA A 83 14.12 8.94 -7.92
C ALA A 83 12.86 8.99 -7.03
N GLU A 84 12.14 10.11 -7.04
CA GLU A 84 10.90 10.30 -6.29
C GLU A 84 9.82 9.29 -6.72
N ARG A 85 9.70 9.03 -8.02
CA ARG A 85 8.73 8.05 -8.56
C ARG A 85 9.09 6.62 -8.20
N ILE A 86 10.38 6.26 -8.13
CA ILE A 86 10.79 4.95 -7.60
C ILE A 86 10.27 4.80 -6.16
N LEU A 87 10.62 5.73 -5.25
CA LEU A 87 10.18 5.67 -3.86
C LEU A 87 8.66 5.63 -3.74
N THR A 88 7.97 6.55 -4.41
CA THR A 88 6.50 6.67 -4.35
C THR A 88 5.82 5.40 -4.84
N SER A 89 6.32 4.75 -5.89
CA SER A 89 5.77 3.50 -6.39
C SER A 89 5.91 2.33 -5.40
N CYS A 90 6.88 2.42 -4.48
CA CYS A 90 7.19 1.40 -3.49
C CYS A 90 6.62 1.69 -2.09
N ARG A 91 5.99 2.87 -1.89
CA ARG A 91 5.59 3.39 -0.58
C ARG A 91 4.77 2.38 0.23
N ASP A 92 3.66 1.92 -0.33
CA ASP A 92 2.70 1.09 0.40
C ASP A 92 2.96 -0.43 0.25
N VAL A 93 4.07 -0.84 -0.37
CA VAL A 93 4.34 -2.26 -0.65
C VAL A 93 4.59 -3.01 0.65
N LEU A 94 3.87 -4.12 0.85
CA LEU A 94 4.00 -4.95 2.03
C LEU A 94 4.99 -6.09 1.81
N TYR A 95 5.75 -6.44 2.85
CA TYR A 95 6.62 -7.61 2.83
C TYR A 95 5.78 -8.90 2.84
N PRO A 96 5.97 -9.87 1.95
CA PRO A 96 5.14 -11.08 1.92
C PRO A 96 5.13 -11.90 3.23
N GLY A 97 6.20 -11.84 4.02
CA GLY A 97 6.34 -12.60 5.27
C GLY A 97 5.75 -11.92 6.52
N GLY A 98 5.09 -10.77 6.39
CA GLY A 98 4.47 -10.05 7.51
C GLY A 98 3.57 -8.88 7.07
N ASN A 99 2.89 -8.21 8.00
CA ASN A 99 2.10 -7.00 7.70
C ASN A 99 2.93 -5.70 7.86
N GLN A 100 4.20 -5.74 7.48
CA GLN A 100 5.13 -4.60 7.56
C GLN A 100 5.42 -4.05 6.17
N HIS A 101 5.74 -2.76 6.08
CA HIS A 101 6.12 -2.15 4.81
C HIS A 101 7.52 -2.61 4.42
N SER A 102 7.73 -2.92 3.15
CA SER A 102 9.04 -3.33 2.65
C SER A 102 10.10 -2.24 2.88
N LEU A 103 9.70 -0.98 2.87
CA LEU A 103 10.58 0.16 3.14
C LEU A 103 11.11 0.21 4.58
N ASP A 104 10.44 -0.39 5.56
CA ASP A 104 10.98 -0.50 6.93
C ASP A 104 12.33 -1.24 6.94
N SER A 105 12.54 -2.15 6.00
CA SER A 105 13.81 -2.89 5.84
C SER A 105 14.73 -2.33 4.76
N MET A 106 14.22 -1.46 3.87
CA MET A 106 14.92 -1.03 2.65
C MET A 106 15.28 0.45 2.62
N CYS A 107 15.16 1.18 3.73
CA CYS A 107 15.42 2.62 3.79
C CYS A 107 16.42 3.05 4.87
N GLY A 108 16.87 2.11 5.73
CA GLY A 108 17.72 2.42 6.89
C GLY A 108 17.03 3.28 7.96
N ARG A 109 15.74 3.57 7.78
CA ARG A 109 14.88 4.39 8.64
C ARG A 109 13.47 3.79 8.65
N PRO A 110 12.66 4.07 9.68
CA PRO A 110 11.25 3.68 9.70
C PRO A 110 10.48 4.17 8.45
N TYR A 111 9.49 3.39 8.01
CA TYR A 111 8.68 3.64 6.82
C TYR A 111 8.15 5.08 6.72
N ASP A 112 7.63 5.63 7.83
CA ASP A 112 7.06 6.97 7.89
C ASP A 112 8.11 8.08 7.67
N GLN A 113 9.37 7.82 8.04
CA GLN A 113 10.51 8.73 7.92
C GLN A 113 11.37 8.46 6.67
N CYS A 114 10.99 7.51 5.83
CA CYS A 114 11.71 7.20 4.61
C CYS A 114 11.51 8.30 3.56
N THR A 115 12.57 9.08 3.29
CA THR A 115 12.62 10.08 2.22
C THR A 115 13.32 9.52 0.98
N LYS A 116 13.20 10.21 -0.17
CA LYS A 116 13.89 9.86 -1.42
C LYS A 116 15.40 9.76 -1.22
N GLU A 117 15.98 10.72 -0.51
CA GLU A 117 17.41 10.79 -0.21
C GLU A 117 17.83 9.60 0.65
N ALA A 118 17.11 9.32 1.74
CA ALA A 118 17.40 8.20 2.63
C ALA A 118 17.30 6.85 1.91
N PHE A 119 16.26 6.68 1.08
CA PHE A 119 16.07 5.46 0.31
C PHE A 119 17.21 5.23 -0.69
N MET A 120 17.56 6.26 -1.47
CA MET A 120 18.64 6.16 -2.46
C MET A 120 20.02 6.00 -1.80
N GLN A 121 20.25 6.66 -0.66
CA GLN A 121 21.46 6.47 0.13
C GLN A 121 21.56 5.04 0.68
N TYR A 122 20.46 4.45 1.15
CA TYR A 122 20.43 3.05 1.55
C TYR A 122 20.73 2.10 0.39
N LEU A 123 20.21 2.38 -0.79
CA LEU A 123 20.47 1.57 -1.98
C LEU A 123 21.91 1.69 -2.49
N GLY A 124 22.60 2.80 -2.20
CA GLY A 124 23.91 3.09 -2.76
C GLY A 124 25.08 2.96 -1.79
N ILE A 125 24.88 3.07 -0.47
CA ILE A 125 25.98 3.13 0.51
C ILE A 125 25.62 2.49 1.85
N ASP A 126 24.44 2.78 2.40
CA ASP A 126 24.15 2.45 3.81
C ASP A 126 23.61 1.01 4.03
N ASN A 127 23.74 0.14 3.04
CA ASN A 127 23.31 -1.26 3.10
C ASN A 127 24.50 -2.21 2.86
N PRO A 128 24.75 -3.20 3.75
CA PRO A 128 25.81 -4.20 3.58
C PRO A 128 25.76 -5.03 2.29
N GLN A 129 24.62 -5.05 1.59
CA GLN A 129 24.47 -5.75 0.31
C GLN A 129 25.01 -4.93 -0.88
N VAL A 130 25.35 -3.67 -0.66
CA VAL A 130 25.96 -2.81 -1.69
C VAL A 130 27.39 -3.29 -1.94
N PRO A 131 27.75 -3.64 -3.19
CA PRO A 131 29.05 -4.22 -3.50
C PRO A 131 30.20 -3.21 -3.41
N PHE A 132 29.93 -1.94 -3.69
CA PHE A 132 30.87 -0.82 -3.60
C PHE A 132 30.06 0.50 -3.51
N PRO A 133 30.61 1.58 -2.92
CA PRO A 133 29.90 2.85 -2.78
C PRO A 133 29.37 3.43 -4.11
N ILE A 134 28.07 3.68 -4.16
CA ILE A 134 27.36 4.34 -5.26
C ILE A 134 26.73 5.61 -4.70
N HIS A 135 27.34 6.76 -4.98
CA HIS A 135 26.82 8.06 -4.58
C HIS A 135 25.75 8.51 -5.57
N ILE A 136 24.47 8.29 -5.23
CA ILE A 136 23.34 8.71 -6.07
C ILE A 136 23.10 10.21 -5.89
N LEU A 137 23.20 10.96 -6.98
CA LEU A 137 23.01 12.42 -7.04
C LEU A 137 21.72 12.75 -7.80
N PHE A 138 21.05 13.83 -7.43
CA PHE A 138 19.79 14.25 -8.06
C PHE A 138 19.97 15.50 -8.91
N SER A 139 19.40 15.48 -10.11
CA SER A 139 19.35 16.63 -11.02
C SER A 139 17.92 17.02 -11.37
N ASN A 140 17.66 18.32 -11.36
CA ASN A 140 16.43 18.95 -11.86
C ASN A 140 16.66 19.71 -13.17
N ASN A 141 17.87 19.64 -13.73
CA ASN A 141 18.32 20.59 -14.73
C ASN A 141 17.94 20.17 -16.15
N THR A 142 16.77 20.60 -16.63
CA THR A 142 16.28 20.25 -17.99
C THR A 142 17.14 20.81 -19.12
N SER A 143 17.98 21.83 -18.89
CA SER A 143 18.87 22.41 -19.91
C SER A 143 20.11 21.56 -20.20
N GLU A 144 20.45 20.63 -19.32
CA GLU A 144 21.54 19.67 -19.48
C GLU A 144 20.98 18.24 -19.40
N ALA A 145 19.94 17.94 -20.18
CA ALA A 145 19.35 16.60 -20.26
C ALA A 145 20.36 15.49 -20.62
N GLU A 146 21.59 15.85 -20.99
CA GLU A 146 22.69 14.94 -21.22
C GLU A 146 23.50 14.54 -19.98
N SER A 147 23.37 15.22 -18.83
CA SER A 147 24.24 14.99 -17.64
C SER A 147 23.65 14.08 -16.56
N TYR A 148 22.44 13.55 -16.77
CA TYR A 148 21.78 12.67 -15.80
C TYR A 148 20.90 11.64 -16.48
N TYR A 149 20.64 10.54 -15.77
CA TYR A 149 19.75 9.50 -16.24
C TYR A 149 18.29 9.84 -15.93
N ASN A 150 17.43 9.71 -16.95
CA ASN A 150 15.98 9.74 -16.78
C ASN A 150 15.33 8.71 -17.70
N GLN A 151 14.33 8.00 -17.19
CA GLN A 151 13.52 7.05 -17.97
C GLN A 151 12.08 7.02 -17.45
N THR A 152 11.17 6.58 -18.30
CA THR A 152 9.79 6.30 -17.92
C THR A 152 9.72 5.36 -16.72
N THR A 153 9.15 5.85 -15.63
CA THR A 153 8.74 5.07 -14.47
C THR A 153 7.22 4.89 -14.45
N PHE A 154 6.73 3.93 -13.66
CA PHE A 154 5.30 3.66 -13.50
C PHE A 154 4.91 3.83 -12.03
N LEU A 155 3.84 4.59 -11.76
CA LEU A 155 3.29 4.66 -10.40
C LEU A 155 2.64 3.33 -10.03
N CYS A 156 2.42 3.10 -8.73
CA CYS A 156 1.84 1.83 -8.26
C CYS A 156 0.41 1.60 -8.78
N SER A 157 -0.33 2.68 -9.06
CA SER A 157 -1.68 2.66 -9.64
C SER A 157 -1.70 2.52 -11.17
N GLU A 158 -0.55 2.55 -11.82
CA GLU A 158 -0.43 2.48 -13.28
C GLU A 158 0.00 1.07 -13.71
N PRO A 159 -0.57 0.52 -14.79
CA PRO A 159 -0.06 -0.70 -15.39
C PRO A 159 1.30 -0.45 -16.05
N ILE A 160 2.18 -1.46 -16.01
CA ILE A 160 3.42 -1.43 -16.79
C ILE A 160 3.05 -1.79 -18.23
N LEU A 161 3.28 -0.85 -19.13
CA LEU A 161 3.14 -1.03 -20.58
C LEU A 161 4.48 -0.71 -21.23
N SER A 162 5.35 -1.71 -21.34
CA SER A 162 6.66 -1.57 -21.95
C SER A 162 6.86 -2.57 -23.07
N ARG A 163 7.89 -2.36 -23.90
CA ARG A 163 8.25 -3.28 -24.99
C ARG A 163 8.50 -4.72 -24.49
N TYR A 164 9.03 -4.86 -23.27
CA TYR A 164 9.53 -6.14 -22.75
C TYR A 164 8.65 -6.76 -21.65
N GLU A 165 7.83 -5.94 -20.99
CA GLU A 165 7.03 -6.34 -19.84
C GLU A 165 5.68 -5.64 -19.88
N ASN A 166 4.61 -6.43 -19.75
CA ASN A 166 3.24 -5.97 -19.59
C ASN A 166 2.66 -6.56 -18.30
N LYS A 167 2.30 -5.69 -17.36
CA LYS A 167 1.76 -6.06 -16.04
C LYS A 167 0.63 -5.13 -15.65
N THR A 168 -0.34 -5.65 -14.91
CA THR A 168 -1.38 -4.83 -14.30
C THR A 168 -0.80 -3.93 -13.20
N ALA A 169 -1.57 -2.91 -12.81
CA ALA A 169 -1.26 -2.08 -11.65
C ALA A 169 -1.15 -2.94 -10.37
N CYS A 170 -0.54 -2.37 -9.34
CA CYS A 170 -0.38 -3.01 -8.04
C CYS A 170 -1.75 -3.16 -7.34
N GLY A 171 -1.88 -4.20 -6.51
CA GLY A 171 -3.10 -4.41 -5.73
C GLY A 171 -3.31 -3.32 -4.68
N CYS A 172 -4.57 -3.07 -4.29
CA CYS A 172 -4.96 -2.05 -3.31
C CYS A 172 -4.20 -2.17 -1.96
N LEU A 173 -3.90 -3.41 -1.51
CA LEU A 173 -3.13 -3.64 -0.28
C LEU A 173 -1.68 -3.15 -0.35
N ASP A 174 -1.10 -3.10 -1.55
CA ASP A 174 0.29 -2.71 -1.81
C ASP A 174 0.38 -1.30 -2.45
N CYS A 175 -0.77 -0.64 -2.65
CA CYS A 175 -0.89 0.68 -3.26
C CYS A 175 -2.29 1.25 -2.97
N GLN A 176 -2.39 2.22 -2.06
CA GLN A 176 -3.69 2.81 -1.71
C GLN A 176 -4.35 3.52 -2.91
N LYS A 177 -3.54 4.06 -3.82
CA LYS A 177 -4.02 4.71 -5.05
C LYS A 177 -4.65 3.75 -6.07
N SER A 178 -4.46 2.44 -5.91
CA SER A 178 -5.12 1.41 -6.73
C SER A 178 -6.50 1.00 -6.18
N CYS A 179 -6.89 1.47 -5.00
CA CYS A 179 -8.16 1.10 -4.38
C CYS A 179 -9.34 1.74 -5.11
N SER A 180 -10.44 1.01 -5.21
CA SER A 180 -11.71 1.59 -5.67
C SER A 180 -12.20 2.62 -4.65
N PRO A 181 -12.93 3.66 -5.08
CA PRO A 181 -13.58 4.59 -4.16
C PRO A 181 -14.45 3.80 -3.18
N THR A 182 -14.43 4.19 -1.90
CA THR A 182 -15.36 3.65 -0.92
C THR A 182 -16.79 3.90 -1.40
N PRO A 183 -17.67 2.87 -1.41
CA PRO A 183 -19.07 3.11 -1.71
C PRO A 183 -19.63 4.14 -0.72
N PRO A 184 -20.57 5.01 -1.13
CA PRO A 184 -21.16 5.98 -0.23
C PRO A 184 -21.79 5.26 0.96
N ASP A 185 -21.67 5.84 2.16
CA ASP A 185 -22.34 5.34 3.35
C ASP A 185 -23.82 5.18 3.04
N VAL A 186 -24.28 3.93 2.94
CA VAL A 186 -25.71 3.66 2.89
C VAL A 186 -26.25 4.02 4.27
N PRO A 187 -27.14 5.03 4.39
CA PRO A 187 -27.67 5.39 5.70
C PRO A 187 -28.36 4.16 6.27
N ASP A 188 -27.89 3.70 7.44
CA ASP A 188 -28.54 2.65 8.20
C ASP A 188 -30.00 3.04 8.38
N LYS A 189 -30.91 2.41 7.64
CA LYS A 189 -32.33 2.66 7.75
C LYS A 189 -32.83 2.01 9.03
N LYS A 190 -32.55 2.63 10.17
CA LYS A 190 -33.05 2.21 11.48
C LYS A 190 -34.55 2.45 11.52
N PHE A 191 -35.31 1.39 11.77
CA PHE A 191 -36.75 1.49 11.97
C PHE A 191 -37.00 2.31 13.25
N THR A 192 -37.42 3.56 13.07
CA THR A 192 -37.62 4.50 14.17
C THR A 192 -39.02 5.09 14.14
N ILE A 193 -39.62 5.22 15.32
CA ILE A 193 -40.89 5.93 15.54
C ILE A 193 -40.57 7.04 16.54
N TRP A 194 -40.75 8.30 16.13
CA TRP A 194 -40.44 9.48 16.96
C TRP A 194 -38.99 9.48 17.52
N ASN A 195 -38.01 9.13 16.69
CA ASN A 195 -36.60 8.99 17.08
C ASN A 195 -36.30 7.94 18.17
N LEU A 196 -37.27 7.06 18.48
CA LEU A 196 -37.06 5.87 19.30
C LEU A 196 -37.04 4.62 18.42
N ASP A 197 -36.43 3.54 18.90
CA ASP A 197 -36.51 2.23 18.22
C ASP A 197 -37.97 1.84 18.01
N GLY A 198 -38.38 1.61 16.77
CA GLY A 198 -39.77 1.35 16.43
C GLY A 198 -40.30 0.07 17.08
N TRP A 199 -39.45 -0.94 17.30
CA TRP A 199 -39.82 -2.16 18.03
C TRP A 199 -40.09 -1.88 19.49
N PHE A 200 -39.30 -0.99 20.10
CA PHE A 200 -39.50 -0.56 21.48
C PHE A 200 -40.85 0.15 21.66
N VAL A 201 -41.21 1.03 20.72
CA VAL A 201 -42.50 1.74 20.75
C VAL A 201 -43.68 0.77 20.57
N ILE A 202 -43.59 -0.16 19.62
CA ILE A 202 -44.62 -1.19 19.40
C ILE A 202 -44.80 -2.07 20.65
N ALA A 203 -43.70 -2.45 21.31
CA ALA A 203 -43.74 -3.26 22.53
C ALA A 203 -44.49 -2.53 23.67
N ILE A 204 -44.23 -1.24 23.89
CA ILE A 204 -44.93 -0.44 24.92
C ILE A 204 -46.43 -0.37 24.64
N VAL A 205 -46.81 -0.06 23.39
CA VAL A 205 -48.23 0.03 23.01
C VAL A 205 -48.92 -1.32 23.22
N GLY A 206 -48.26 -2.43 22.86
CA GLY A 206 -48.78 -3.78 23.10
C GLY A 206 -49.01 -4.07 24.59
N ILE A 207 -48.06 -3.71 25.45
CA ILE A 207 -48.20 -3.90 26.91
C ILE A 207 -49.35 -3.08 27.48
N VAL A 208 -49.48 -1.80 27.09
CA VAL A 208 -50.56 -0.92 27.57
C VAL A 208 -51.93 -1.46 27.18
N LEU A 209 -52.08 -1.94 25.94
CA LEU A 209 -53.33 -2.55 25.47
C LEU A 209 -53.68 -3.82 26.27
N LEU A 210 -52.70 -4.70 26.52
CA LEU A 210 -52.91 -5.91 27.33
C LEU A 210 -53.30 -5.59 28.78
N LEU A 211 -52.65 -4.60 29.41
CA LEU A 211 -53.01 -4.18 30.76
C LEU A 211 -54.41 -3.57 30.80
N SER A 212 -54.77 -2.75 29.82
CA SER A 212 -56.10 -2.11 29.77
C SER A 212 -57.23 -3.15 29.66
N THR A 213 -57.07 -4.18 28.84
CA THR A 213 -58.07 -5.26 28.70
C THR A 213 -58.15 -6.11 29.97
N PHE A 214 -57.02 -6.34 30.65
CA PHE A 214 -56.99 -7.01 31.95
C PHE A 214 -57.70 -6.20 33.05
N PHE A 215 -57.47 -4.88 33.13
CA PHE A 215 -58.16 -4.03 34.09
C PHE A 215 -59.67 -3.92 33.80
N LEU A 216 -60.07 -3.79 32.53
CA LEU A 216 -61.50 -3.72 32.16
C LEU A 216 -62.21 -5.06 32.43
N SER A 217 -61.58 -6.20 32.15
CA SER A 217 -62.14 -7.51 32.47
C SER A 217 -62.26 -7.73 33.98
N THR A 218 -61.25 -7.38 34.78
CA THR A 218 -61.33 -7.50 36.25
C THR A 218 -62.35 -6.52 36.84
N PHE A 219 -62.47 -5.31 36.30
CA PHE A 219 -63.50 -4.34 36.72
C PHE A 219 -64.92 -4.80 36.38
N THR A 220 -65.14 -5.32 35.17
CA THR A 220 -66.45 -5.86 34.78
C THR A 220 -66.80 -7.10 35.61
N ILE A 221 -65.85 -8.02 35.83
CA ILE A 221 -66.04 -9.20 36.69
C ILE A 221 -66.34 -8.78 38.14
N SER A 222 -65.63 -7.80 38.70
CA SER A 222 -65.86 -7.35 40.08
C SER A 222 -67.21 -6.63 40.24
N LYS A 223 -67.66 -5.84 39.24
CA LYS A 223 -69.02 -5.29 39.21
C LYS A 223 -70.08 -6.38 39.12
N LEU A 224 -69.90 -7.38 38.25
CA LEU A 224 -70.82 -8.52 38.13
C LEU A 224 -70.87 -9.38 39.40
N ARG A 225 -69.74 -9.53 40.11
CA ARG A 225 -69.68 -10.19 41.42
C ARG A 225 -70.40 -9.38 42.50
N LYS A 226 -70.20 -8.07 42.55
CA LYS A 226 -70.86 -7.18 43.53
C LYS A 226 -72.37 -7.11 43.31
N SER A 227 -72.84 -7.06 42.06
CA SER A 227 -74.26 -7.12 41.73
C SER A 227 -74.90 -8.42 42.22
N ARG A 228 -74.29 -9.57 41.92
CA ARG A 228 -74.76 -10.88 42.41
C ARG A 228 -74.74 -10.97 43.95
N ALA A 229 -73.70 -10.49 44.61
CA ALA A 229 -73.64 -10.50 46.08
C ALA A 229 -74.72 -9.61 46.73
N THR A 230 -75.12 -8.51 46.07
CA THR A 230 -76.20 -7.63 46.54
C THR A 230 -77.57 -8.29 46.35
N GLU A 231 -77.76 -8.98 45.22
CA GLU A 231 -78.98 -9.75 44.92
C GLU A 231 -79.19 -10.91 45.91
N TYR A 232 -78.15 -11.69 46.22
CA TYR A 232 -78.21 -12.75 47.24
C TYR A 232 -78.53 -12.25 48.65
N ARG A 233 -78.08 -11.03 49.01
CA ARG A 233 -78.36 -10.42 50.32
C ARG A 233 -79.82 -9.97 50.45
N PHE A 234 -80.46 -9.61 49.33
CA PHE A 234 -81.88 -9.23 49.29
C PHE A 234 -82.81 -10.45 49.35
N THR A 235 -82.37 -11.62 48.86
CA THR A 235 -83.15 -12.87 48.89
C THR A 235 -82.99 -13.68 50.18
N GLY A 236 -82.04 -13.33 51.06
CA GLY A 236 -81.74 -14.06 52.30
C GLY A 236 -82.39 -13.51 53.57
N GLU A 237 -83.28 -12.51 53.46
CA GLU A 237 -83.97 -11.85 54.58
C GLU A 237 -85.48 -12.16 54.64
N ILE A 238 -85.90 -13.32 54.12
CA ILE A 238 -87.27 -13.87 54.28
C ILE A 238 -87.21 -15.11 55.17
#